data_AF-A0A930SBG4-F1
#
_entry.id   AF-A0A930SBG4-F1
#
_cell.length_a   1.000
_cell.length_b   1.000
_cell.length_c   1.000
_cell.angle_alpha   90.00
_cell.angle_beta   90.00
_cell.angle_gamma   90.00
#
_symmetry.space_group_name_H-M   'P 1'
#
loop_
_entity.id
_entity.type
_entity.pdbx_description
1 polymer ?
#
loop_
_entity_poly.entity_id
_entity_poly.type
_entity_poly.pdbx_seq_one_letter_code
_entity_poly.pdbx_strand_id
1 'polypeptide(L)'
;MTYAGKLQKVVTMYLAKCTDSPAFKGGKPSREYWQVRGYFFKQDPDIVNITYDYLSFIQGKMMSKPWEIIDKAKAYQTELRWKEAKEEIQQTQTQCADDYSFDSLMNL
;
A
#
# COMPACT_ATOMS: atom_id res chain seq x y z
N MET A 1 -1.20 -15.31 0.04
CA MET A 1 -1.56 -15.08 -1.38
C MET A 1 -0.29 -15.15 -2.21
N THR A 2 -0.28 -15.85 -3.35
CA THR A 2 0.91 -15.96 -4.20
C THR A 2 1.21 -14.65 -4.93
N TYR A 3 2.46 -14.45 -5.34
CA TYR A 3 2.86 -13.27 -6.13
C TYR A 3 2.01 -13.13 -7.41
N ALA A 4 1.80 -14.22 -8.14
CA ALA A 4 0.99 -14.23 -9.35
C ALA A 4 -0.47 -13.78 -9.08
N GLY A 5 -1.07 -14.24 -7.98
CA GLY A 5 -2.42 -13.83 -7.59
C GLY A 5 -2.50 -12.36 -7.19
N LYS A 6 -1.49 -11.87 -6.45
CA LYS A 6 -1.43 -10.45 -6.07
C LYS A 6 -1.22 -9.55 -7.29
N LEU A 7 -0.32 -9.93 -8.21
CA LEU A 7 -0.09 -9.21 -9.46
C LEU A 7 -1.38 -9.10 -10.29
N GLN A 8 -2.14 -10.18 -10.43
CA GLN A 8 -3.43 -10.15 -11.11
C GLN A 8 -4.41 -9.17 -10.44
N LYS A 9 -4.46 -9.16 -9.11
CA LYS A 9 -5.30 -8.20 -8.36
C LYS A 9 -4.85 -6.76 -8.56
N VAL A 10 -3.54 -6.47 -8.54
CA VAL A 10 -3.02 -5.13 -8.80
C VAL A 10 -3.42 -4.64 -10.19
N VAL A 11 -3.23 -5.48 -11.22
CA VAL A 11 -3.55 -5.12 -12.60
C VAL A 11 -5.04 -4.86 -12.78
N THR A 12 -5.90 -5.73 -12.23
CA THR A 12 -7.35 -5.57 -12.31
C THR A 12 -7.84 -4.34 -11.54
N MET A 13 -7.32 -4.09 -10.33
CA MET A 13 -7.65 -2.89 -9.55
C MET A 13 -7.14 -1.62 -10.22
N TYR A 14 -5.94 -1.63 -10.77
CA TYR A 14 -5.39 -0.49 -11.50
C TYR A 14 -6.28 -0.14 -12.69
N LEU A 15 -6.69 -1.13 -13.50
CA LEU A 15 -7.59 -0.85 -14.63
C LEU A 15 -8.98 -0.40 -14.19
N ALA A 16 -9.49 -0.91 -13.07
CA ALA A 16 -10.81 -0.51 -12.57
C ALA A 16 -10.82 0.92 -11.99
N LYS A 17 -9.73 1.31 -11.30
CA LYS A 17 -9.66 2.57 -10.55
C LYS A 17 -8.92 3.68 -11.29
N CYS A 18 -7.93 3.33 -12.10
CA CYS A 18 -6.99 4.30 -12.68
C CYS A 18 -7.12 4.49 -14.19
N THR A 19 -7.99 3.71 -14.86
CA THR A 19 -8.29 3.86 -16.27
C THR A 19 -9.79 3.69 -16.55
N ASP A 20 -10.22 4.01 -17.76
CA ASP A 20 -11.58 3.72 -18.25
C ASP A 20 -11.66 2.43 -19.08
N SER A 21 -10.52 1.75 -19.24
CA SER A 21 -10.45 0.53 -20.03
C SER A 21 -10.78 -0.70 -19.18
N PRO A 22 -11.75 -1.54 -19.59
CA PRO A 22 -12.06 -2.74 -18.83
C PRO A 22 -10.91 -3.75 -18.90
N ALA A 23 -10.67 -4.44 -17.79
CA ALA A 23 -9.67 -5.51 -17.70
C ALA A 23 -9.98 -6.69 -18.62
N PHE A 24 -11.26 -6.98 -18.85
CA PHE A 24 -11.72 -8.06 -19.70
C PHE A 24 -12.73 -7.54 -20.73
N LYS A 25 -12.58 -7.98 -21.99
CA LYS A 25 -13.51 -7.71 -23.09
C LYS A 25 -13.94 -9.06 -23.68
N GLY A 26 -15.23 -9.37 -23.64
CA GLY A 26 -15.76 -10.65 -24.12
C GLY A 26 -15.20 -11.88 -23.39
N GLY A 27 -14.99 -11.77 -22.07
CA GLY A 27 -14.44 -12.85 -21.23
C GLY A 27 -12.93 -13.07 -21.36
N LYS A 28 -12.25 -12.35 -22.25
CA LYS A 28 -10.79 -12.43 -22.45
C LYS A 28 -10.08 -11.19 -21.89
N PRO A 29 -8.84 -11.32 -21.39
CA PRO A 29 -8.08 -10.15 -20.94
C PRO A 29 -7.85 -9.17 -22.09
N SER A 30 -8.03 -7.88 -21.83
CA SER A 30 -7.83 -6.83 -22.83
C SER A 30 -6.35 -6.64 -23.20
N ARG A 31 -6.07 -5.93 -24.30
CA ARG A 31 -4.70 -5.54 -24.64
C ARG A 31 -4.07 -4.69 -23.54
N GLU A 32 -4.86 -3.77 -22.96
CA GLU A 32 -4.40 -2.91 -21.87
C GLU A 32 -4.05 -3.74 -20.63
N TYR A 33 -4.82 -4.78 -20.33
CA TYR A 33 -4.49 -5.73 -19.27
C TYR A 33 -3.10 -6.34 -19.42
N TRP A 34 -2.74 -6.82 -20.61
CA TRP A 34 -1.43 -7.40 -20.84
C TRP A 34 -0.29 -6.38 -20.77
N GLN A 35 -0.53 -5.17 -21.24
CA GLN A 35 0.45 -4.08 -21.14
C GLN A 35 0.72 -3.70 -19.67
N VAL A 36 -0.34 -3.49 -18.89
CA VAL A 36 -0.25 -3.15 -17.47
C VAL A 36 0.35 -4.31 -16.67
N ARG A 37 -0.07 -5.54 -16.94
CA ARG A 37 0.51 -6.73 -16.32
C ARG A 37 1.99 -6.87 -16.63
N GLY A 38 2.39 -6.65 -17.88
CA GLY A 38 3.80 -6.68 -18.29
C GLY A 38 4.62 -5.59 -17.62
N TYR A 39 4.04 -4.40 -17.39
CA TYR A 39 4.69 -3.32 -16.65
C TYR A 39 4.93 -3.70 -15.18
N PHE A 40 3.89 -4.13 -14.46
CA PHE A 40 4.01 -4.50 -13.04
C PHE A 40 4.82 -5.79 -12.82
N PHE A 41 4.81 -6.72 -13.77
CA PHE A 41 5.61 -7.94 -13.69
C PHE A 41 7.12 -7.67 -13.67
N LYS A 42 7.56 -6.59 -14.32
CA LYS A 42 8.98 -6.17 -14.33
C LYS A 42 9.39 -5.43 -13.06
N GLN A 43 8.44 -5.06 -12.20
CA GLN A 43 8.73 -4.39 -10.95
C GLN A 43 9.11 -5.40 -9.87
N ASP A 44 9.82 -4.94 -8.85
CA ASP A 44 10.14 -5.76 -7.69
C ASP A 44 8.86 -6.22 -6.97
N PRO A 45 8.85 -7.43 -6.39
CA PRO A 45 7.69 -7.95 -5.67
C PRO A 45 7.19 -7.02 -4.56
N ASP A 46 8.10 -6.31 -3.90
CA ASP A 46 7.76 -5.33 -2.87
C ASP A 46 7.01 -4.12 -3.43
N ILE A 47 7.39 -3.63 -4.60
CA ILE A 47 6.66 -2.55 -5.27
C ILE A 47 5.23 -2.99 -5.59
N VAL A 48 5.05 -4.23 -6.05
CA VAL A 48 3.73 -4.80 -6.30
C VAL A 48 2.92 -4.94 -5.00
N ASN A 49 3.57 -5.30 -3.89
CA ASN A 49 2.93 -5.36 -2.57
C ASN A 49 2.43 -3.99 -2.12
N ILE A 50 3.31 -2.99 -2.14
CA ILE A 50 2.99 -1.62 -1.72
C ILE A 50 1.89 -1.02 -2.60
N THR A 51 1.96 -1.27 -3.91
CA THR A 51 0.94 -0.82 -4.86
C THR A 51 -0.40 -1.49 -4.60
N TYR A 52 -0.41 -2.78 -4.24
CA TYR A 52 -1.63 -3.49 -3.86
C TYR A 52 -2.30 -2.84 -2.64
N ASP A 53 -1.53 -2.55 -1.60
CA ASP A 53 -2.05 -1.95 -0.37
C ASP A 53 -2.60 -0.54 -0.63
N TYR A 54 -1.86 0.27 -1.39
CA TYR A 54 -2.29 1.61 -1.78
C TYR A 54 -3.58 1.59 -2.63
N LEU A 55 -3.64 0.76 -3.67
CA LEU A 55 -4.84 0.61 -4.49
C LEU A 55 -6.03 0.05 -3.72
N SER A 56 -5.79 -0.74 -2.66
CA SER A 56 -6.85 -1.25 -1.79
C SER A 56 -7.41 -0.14 -0.88
N PHE A 57 -6.55 0.78 -0.43
CA PHE A 57 -6.92 1.93 0.40
C PHE A 57 -7.71 3.01 -0.35
N ILE A 58 -7.33 3.34 -1.60
CA ILE A 58 -7.99 4.39 -2.38
C ILE A 58 -9.46 4.04 -2.63
N GLN A 59 -10.35 4.97 -2.32
CA GLN A 59 -11.77 4.90 -2.65
C GLN A 59 -12.05 5.64 -3.95
N GLY A 60 -12.88 5.04 -4.81
CA GLY A 60 -13.28 5.64 -6.10
C GLY A 60 -12.26 5.50 -7.22
N LYS A 61 -12.46 6.28 -8.29
CA LYS A 61 -11.59 6.34 -9.46
C LYS A 61 -10.58 7.48 -9.31
N MET A 62 -9.33 7.21 -9.62
CA MET A 62 -8.26 8.20 -9.72
C MET A 62 -7.45 7.93 -10.98
N MET A 63 -7.75 8.66 -12.05
CA MET A 63 -7.02 8.53 -13.31
C MET A 63 -5.55 8.88 -13.09
N SER A 64 -4.67 7.93 -13.34
CA SER A 64 -3.24 8.07 -13.13
C SER A 64 -2.51 7.01 -13.93
N LYS A 65 -1.28 7.32 -14.31
CA LYS A 65 -0.44 6.40 -15.07
C LYS A 65 0.24 5.39 -14.13
N PRO A 66 0.76 4.25 -14.63
CA PRO A 66 1.26 3.19 -13.76
C PRO A 66 2.40 3.63 -12.84
N TRP A 67 3.32 4.49 -13.32
CA TRP A 67 4.43 4.99 -12.52
C TRP A 67 3.98 5.98 -11.44
N GLU A 68 3.01 6.83 -11.73
CA GLU A 68 2.44 7.78 -10.76
C GLU A 68 1.78 7.05 -9.60
N ILE A 69 1.13 5.92 -9.88
CA ILE A 69 0.56 5.05 -8.86
C ILE A 69 1.65 4.42 -7.99
N ILE A 70 2.77 3.99 -8.58
CA ILE A 70 3.90 3.46 -7.82
C ILE A 70 4.49 4.54 -6.90
N ASP A 71 4.70 5.76 -7.41
CA ASP A 71 5.27 6.85 -6.63
C ASP A 71 4.34 7.23 -5.46
N LYS A 72 3.03 7.33 -5.71
CA LYS A 72 2.03 7.56 -4.66
C LYS A 72 1.98 6.41 -3.65
N ALA A 73 2.09 5.16 -4.10
CA ALA A 73 2.09 4.01 -3.21
C ALA A 73 3.32 3.99 -2.29
N LYS A 74 4.50 4.35 -2.83
CA LYS A 74 5.72 4.53 -2.03
C LYS A 74 5.58 5.64 -1.00
N ALA A 75 5.05 6.80 -1.40
CA ALA A 75 4.79 7.91 -0.48
C ALA A 75 3.84 7.49 0.65
N TYR A 76 2.74 6.81 0.30
CA TYR A 76 1.79 6.26 1.27
C TYR A 76 2.45 5.30 2.27
N GLN A 77 3.34 4.42 1.81
CA GLN A 77 4.06 3.51 2.70
C GLN A 77 5.02 4.26 3.63
N THR A 78 5.73 5.27 3.13
CA THR A 78 6.62 6.10 3.95
C THR A 78 5.82 6.83 5.03
N GLU A 79 4.65 7.38 4.68
CA GLU A 79 3.75 8.04 5.64
C GLU A 79 3.24 7.07 6.71
N LEU A 80 2.87 5.84 6.33
CA LEU A 80 2.47 4.79 7.28
C LEU A 80 3.59 4.48 8.27
N ARG A 81 4.80 4.22 7.78
CA ARG A 81 5.97 3.94 8.63
C ARG A 81 6.29 5.09 9.58
N TRP A 82 6.12 6.34 9.13
CA TRP A 82 6.30 7.51 9.99
C TRP A 82 5.23 7.63 11.07
N LYS A 83 3.99 7.17 10.82
CA LYS A 83 2.95 7.13 11.84
C LYS A 83 3.25 6.04 12.87
N GLU A 84 3.58 4.84 12.43
CA GLU A 84 3.96 3.71 13.28
C GLU A 84 5.13 4.08 14.21
N ALA A 85 6.20 4.69 13.66
CA ALA A 85 7.34 5.13 14.45
C ALA A 85 6.98 6.20 15.50
N LYS A 86 6.04 7.10 15.20
CA LYS A 86 5.58 8.09 16.18
C LYS A 86 4.77 7.46 17.31
N GLU A 87 3.93 6.48 16.99
CA GLU A 87 3.13 5.74 17.97
C GLU A 87 4.02 4.89 18.89
N GLU A 88 5.05 4.23 18.35
CA GLU A 88 6.05 3.49 19.14
C GLU A 88 6.81 4.41 20.12
N ILE A 89 7.22 5.61 19.68
CA ILE A 89 7.89 6.59 20.53
C ILE A 89 6.95 7.06 21.66
N GLN A 90 5.67 7.30 21.36
CA GLN A 90 4.68 7.70 22.38
C GLN A 90 4.41 6.59 23.39
N GLN A 91 4.27 5.34 22.94
CA GLN A 91 4.09 4.19 23.83
C GLN A 91 5.30 3.97 24.74
N THR A 92 6.52 4.08 24.19
CA THR A 92 7.76 3.97 24.97
C THR A 92 7.90 5.10 25.99
N GLN A 93 7.53 6.34 25.64
CA GLN A 93 7.52 7.46 26.58
C GLN A 93 6.51 7.27 27.72
N THR A 94 5.34 6.69 27.42
CA THR A 94 4.30 6.45 28.42
C THR A 94 4.73 5.36 29.41
N GLN A 95 5.35 4.28 28.93
CA GLN A 95 5.89 3.22 29.78
C GLN A 95 7.07 3.70 30.65
N CYS A 96 7.95 4.53 30.12
CA CYS A 96 9.11 5.03 30.88
C CYS A 96 8.71 6.06 31.97
N ALA A 97 7.61 6.79 31.78
CA ALA A 97 7.11 7.74 32.76
C ALA A 97 6.49 7.08 34.01
N ASP A 98 5.82 5.93 33.83
CA ASP A 98 5.17 5.24 34.95
C ASP A 98 6.18 4.51 35.86
N ASP A 99 7.24 3.91 35.29
CA ASP A 99 8.25 3.16 36.05
C ASP A 99 9.22 4.05 36.87
N TYR A 100 9.40 5.31 36.47
CA TYR A 100 10.26 6.29 37.17
C TYR A 100 9.47 7.49 37.74
N SER A 101 8.16 7.35 37.93
CA SER A 101 7.37 8.40 38.58
C SER A 101 7.71 8.51 40.07
N PHE A 102 7.72 9.74 40.59
CA PHE A 102 7.93 10.00 42.02
C PHE A 102 6.87 9.28 42.88
N ASP A 103 5.64 9.12 42.38
CA ASP A 103 4.59 8.35 43.05
C ASP A 103 4.89 6.84 43.12
N SER A 104 5.62 6.28 42.16
CA SER A 104 6.10 4.88 42.21
C SER A 104 7.23 4.72 43.24
N LEU A 105 8.12 5.71 43.36
CA LEU A 105 9.20 5.76 44.35
C LEU A 105 8.72 6.00 45.79
N MET A 106 7.62 6.72 45.98
CA MET A 106 7.08 7.07 47.31
C MET A 106 6.10 6.02 47.86
N ASN A 107 5.73 5.01 47.07
CA ASN A 107 4.85 3.90 47.48
C ASN A 107 5.62 2.60 47.85
N LEU A 108 6.95 2.68 48.08
CA LEU A 108 7.82 1.60 48.53
C LEU A 108 7.99 1.55 50.06
#